data_AF-R2Q7U5-F1
#
_entry.id   AF-R2Q7U5-F1
#
_cell.length_a   1.000
_cell.length_b   1.000
_cell.length_c   1.000
_cell.angle_alpha   90.00
_cell.angle_beta   90.00
_cell.angle_gamma   90.00
#
_symmetry.space_group_name_H-M   'P 1'
#
loop_
_entity.id
_entity.type
_entity.pdbx_description
1 polymer ?
#
loop_
_entity_poly.entity_id
_entity_poly.type
_entity_poly.pdbx_seq_one_letter_code
_entity_poly.pdbx_strand_id
1 'polypeptide(L)' 'MKEEAFMEYVTVALKNLGYNKAAIFNVEGEIKRILKLYSAAEIKVKVEKMK' A
#
# COMPACT_ATOMS: atom_id res chain seq x y z
N MET A 1 3.34 -12.81 4.85
CA MET A 1 2.17 -12.15 5.48
C MET A 1 1.03 -12.23 4.48
N LYS A 2 -0.21 -12.48 4.93
CA LYS A 2 -1.40 -12.44 4.05
C LYS A 2 -1.74 -10.99 3.68
N GLU A 3 -2.38 -10.77 2.53
CA GLU A 3 -2.72 -9.42 2.06
C GLU A 3 -3.57 -8.66 3.08
N GLU A 4 -4.55 -9.33 3.70
CA GLU A 4 -5.43 -8.70 4.70
C GLU A 4 -4.66 -8.21 5.93
N ALA A 5 -3.72 -9.03 6.43
CA ALA A 5 -2.88 -8.65 7.56
C ALA A 5 -1.92 -7.50 7.22
N PHE A 6 -1.44 -7.45 5.98
CA PHE A 6 -0.63 -6.32 5.50
C PHE A 6 -1.46 -5.03 5.43
N MET A 7 -2.68 -5.11 4.88
CA MET A 7 -3.56 -3.95 4.80
C MET A 7 -3.93 -3.42 6.20
N GLU A 8 -4.25 -4.31 7.15
CA GLU A 8 -4.54 -3.92 8.54
C GLU A 8 -3.34 -3.22 9.20
N TYR A 9 -2.13 -3.74 9.00
CA TYR A 9 -0.91 -3.10 9.47
C TYR A 9 -0.73 -1.69 8.89
N VAL A 10 -0.95 -1.52 7.58
CA VAL A 10 -0.88 -0.20 6.92
C VAL A 10 -1.92 0.76 7.50
N THR A 11 -3.17 0.32 7.70
CA THR A 11 -4.22 1.12 8.32
C THR A 11 -3.81 1.61 9.71
N VAL A 12 -3.25 0.72 10.55
CA VAL A 12 -2.79 1.07 11.90
C VAL A 12 -1.62 2.06 11.85
N ALA A 13 -0.64 1.83 10.97
CA ALA A 13 0.50 2.72 10.81
C ALA A 13 0.07 4.14 10.40
N LEU A 14 -0.83 4.26 9.42
CA LEU A 14 -1.32 5.56 8.97
C LEU A 14 -2.14 6.29 10.05
N LYS A 15 -2.95 5.56 10.83
CA LYS A 15 -3.63 6.12 12.01
C LYS A 15 -2.64 6.68 13.03
N ASN A 16 -1.57 5.93 13.32
CA ASN A 16 -0.53 6.36 14.27
C ASN A 16 0.23 7.61 13.78
N LEU A 17 0.34 7.79 12.46
CA LEU A 17 0.91 8.98 11.84
C LEU A 17 -0.08 10.17 11.75
N GLY A 18 -1.29 10.02 12.28
CA GLY A 18 -2.30 11.08 12.30
C GLY A 18 -3.04 11.28 10.97
N TYR A 19 -2.97 10.33 10.04
CA TYR A 19 -3.69 10.43 8.78
C TYR A 19 -5.20 10.33 9.03
N ASN A 20 -5.96 11.20 8.35
CA ASN A 20 -7.42 11.14 8.40
C ASN A 20 -7.97 9.96 7.60
N LYS A 21 -9.26 9.64 7.80
CA LYS A 21 -9.92 8.50 7.14
C LYS A 21 -9.86 8.56 5.61
N ALA A 22 -9.97 9.74 5.02
CA ALA A 22 -9.94 9.90 3.56
C ALA A 22 -8.54 9.62 3.00
N ALA A 23 -7.49 10.11 3.66
CA ALA A 23 -6.11 9.84 3.27
C ALA A 23 -5.76 8.35 3.40
N ILE A 24 -6.20 7.70 4.49
CA ILE A 24 -6.06 6.25 4.67
C ILE A 24 -6.73 5.49 3.53
N PHE A 25 -8.00 5.82 3.22
CA PHE A 25 -8.74 5.19 2.14
C PHE A 25 -8.03 5.31 0.78
N ASN A 26 -7.49 6.49 0.47
CA ASN A 26 -6.76 6.72 -0.77
C ASN A 26 -5.48 5.89 -0.85
N VAL A 27 -4.70 5.81 0.23
CA VAL A 27 -3.48 4.99 0.28
C VAL A 27 -3.81 3.51 0.12
N GLU A 28 -4.83 3.03 0.84
CA GLU A 28 -5.27 1.63 0.72
C GLU A 28 -5.74 1.28 -0.70
N GLY A 29 -6.48 2.21 -1.33
CA GLY A 29 -6.95 2.06 -2.71
C GLY A 29 -5.79 1.97 -3.70
N GLU A 30 -4.78 2.82 -3.53
CA GLU A 30 -3.59 2.82 -4.40
C GLU A 30 -2.76 1.55 -4.24
N ILE A 31 -2.57 1.07 -3.01
CA ILE A 31 -1.90 -0.21 -2.75
C ILE A 31 -2.63 -1.35 -3.46
N LYS A 32 -3.96 -1.46 -3.28
CA LYS A 32 -4.78 -2.49 -3.93
C LYS A 32 -4.71 -2.40 -5.45
N ARG A 33 -4.71 -1.18 -6.01
CA ARG A 33 -4.58 -0.96 -7.45
C ARG A 33 -3.25 -1.49 -7.96
N ILE A 34 -2.15 -1.20 -7.28
CA ILE A 34 -0.80 -1.66 -7.63
C ILE A 34 -0.73 -3.19 -7.58
N LEU A 35 -1.23 -3.81 -6.49
CA LEU A 35 -1.21 -5.27 -6.32
C LEU A 35 -2.06 -6.02 -7.36
N LYS A 36 -3.10 -5.40 -7.90
CA LYS A 36 -3.91 -5.95 -9.00
C LYS A 36 -3.22 -5.85 -10.35
N LEU A 37 -2.43 -4.80 -10.58
CA LEU A 37 -1.85 -4.49 -11.88
C LEU A 37 -0.49 -5.16 -12.10
N TYR A 38 0.26 -5.41 -11.02
CA TYR A 38 1.65 -5.82 -11.12
C TYR A 38 1.95 -6.97 -10.17
N SER A 39 2.74 -7.92 -10.65
CA SER A 39 3.40 -8.90 -9.80
C SER A 39 4.43 -8.23 -8.88
N ALA A 40 4.79 -8.92 -7.80
CA ALA A 40 5.83 -8.43 -6.88
C ALA A 40 7.17 -8.14 -7.58
N ALA A 41 7.53 -8.91 -8.61
CA ALA A 41 8.74 -8.70 -9.39
C ALA A 41 8.69 -7.40 -10.21
N GLU A 42 7.55 -7.12 -10.84
CA GLU A 42 7.34 -5.88 -11.61
C GLU A 42 7.30 -4.65 -10.71
N ILE A 43 6.69 -4.76 -9.52
CA ILE A 43 6.71 -3.68 -8.52
C ILE A 43 8.16 -3.35 -8.14
N LYS A 44 9.00 -4.37 -7.88
CA LYS A 44 10.42 -4.18 -7.54
C LYS A 44 11.16 -3.42 -8.64
N VAL A 45 11.02 -3.84 -9.89
CA VAL A 45 11.64 -3.16 -11.05
C VAL A 45 11.17 -1.71 -11.18
N LYS A 46 9.87 -1.44 -10.95
CA LYS A 46 9.34 -0.07 -11.00
C LYS A 46 9.93 0.82 -9.91
N VAL A 47 10.04 0.31 -8.68
CA VAL A 47 10.65 1.04 -7.56
C VAL A 47 12.12 1.33 -7.82
N GLU A 48 12.86 0.38 -8.39
CA GLU A 48 14.28 0.59 -8.76
C GLU A 48 14.46 1.71 -9.79
N LYS A 49 13.50 1.88 -10.71
CA LYS A 49 13.51 2.96 -11.71
C LYS A 49 13.11 4.34 -11.16
N MET A 50 12.57 4.40 -9.95
CA MET A 50 12.14 5.66 -9.30
C MET A 50 13.20 6.24 -8.36
N LYS A 51 14.31 5.53 -8.13
CA LYS A 51 15.46 5.97 -7.35
C LYS A 51 16.47 6.66 -8.25
#